data_AF-A0A414QKP6-F1
#
_entry.id   AF-A0A414QKP6-F1
#
_cell.length_a   1.000
_cell.length_b   1.000
_cell.length_c   1.000
_cell.angle_alpha   90.00
_cell.angle_beta   90.00
_cell.angle_gamma   90.00
#
_symmetry.space_group_name_H-M   'P 1'
#
loop_
_entity.id
_entity.type
_entity.pdbx_description
1 polymer ?
#
loop_
_entity_poly.entity_id
_entity_poly.type
_entity_poly.pdbx_seq_one_letter_code
_entity_poly.pdbx_strand_id
1 'polypeptide(L)'
;MRQRCRDGHSRLCREGGSGIEGGLDTSIKNIDEFIGGNKSFDDVLDDYAKVYADKINSNQAWSWDDTIPGGENLTKKQRSIIKQQAIDAGLITDIKVTKVEGMRYGFADFESAGVVKETQYLPENMWKMSDAEQFKWLDEQIGGTVDGYTWHHTEIPGKMQLVPTGIHNITTHNGGRTAGMWADAPR
;
A
#
# COMPACT_ATOMS: atom_id res chain seq x y z
N MET A 1 58.13 3.90 -19.56
CA MET A 1 57.02 4.50 -20.32
C MET A 1 55.83 4.60 -19.37
N ARG A 2 55.55 5.80 -18.86
CA ARG A 2 54.47 6.04 -17.88
C ARG A 2 53.16 6.23 -18.63
N GLN A 3 52.12 5.48 -18.29
CA GLN A 3 50.75 5.84 -18.65
C GLN A 3 49.92 5.98 -17.39
N ARG A 4 49.17 7.08 -17.38
CA ARG A 4 48.61 7.79 -16.23
C ARG A 4 47.26 7.22 -15.85
N CYS A 5 47.01 7.14 -14.54
CA CYS A 5 45.67 7.01 -13.99
C CYS A 5 44.83 8.24 -14.37
N ARG A 6 43.56 8.04 -14.74
CA ARG A 6 42.53 9.08 -14.71
C ARG A 6 41.57 8.75 -13.59
N ASP A 7 41.41 9.74 -12.72
CA ASP A 7 40.46 9.80 -11.63
C ASP A 7 39.00 9.77 -12.12
N GLY A 8 38.10 9.31 -11.24
CA GLY A 8 36.73 9.84 -11.19
C GLY A 8 35.61 8.85 -11.50
N HIS A 9 35.32 7.95 -10.55
CA HIS A 9 33.99 7.83 -9.92
C HIS A 9 33.99 6.60 -8.99
N SER A 10 34.03 6.88 -7.68
CA SER A 10 33.58 5.94 -6.67
C SER A 10 32.07 5.75 -6.87
N ARG A 11 31.67 4.63 -7.48
CA ARG A 11 30.30 4.14 -7.43
C ARG A 11 30.34 2.83 -6.68
N LEU A 12 29.97 2.91 -5.41
CA LEU A 12 29.69 1.80 -4.52
C LEU A 12 28.93 0.70 -5.28
N CYS A 13 29.53 -0.48 -5.33
CA CYS A 13 28.80 -1.72 -5.59
C CYS A 13 27.74 -1.83 -4.49
N ARG A 14 26.48 -1.50 -4.80
CA ARG A 14 25.35 -1.92 -3.97
C ARG A 14 25.18 -3.41 -4.23
N GLU A 15 25.64 -4.21 -3.27
CA GLU A 15 25.18 -5.59 -3.11
C GLU A 15 23.66 -5.58 -2.96
N GLY A 16 22.97 -5.96 -4.03
CA GLY A 16 21.54 -6.16 -4.04
C GLY A 16 21.24 -7.61 -3.71
N GLY A 17 20.47 -7.82 -2.64
CA GLY A 17 19.69 -9.03 -2.40
C GLY A 17 20.37 -10.09 -1.53
N SER A 18 20.01 -10.13 -0.25
CA SER A 18 19.96 -11.34 0.61
C SER A 18 19.63 -11.01 2.09
N GLY A 19 19.48 -9.74 2.50
CA GLY A 19 19.27 -9.38 3.91
C GLY A 19 17.83 -9.45 4.44
N ILE A 20 16.81 -9.51 3.57
CA ILE A 20 15.40 -9.42 3.98
C ILE A 20 14.80 -10.81 4.29
N GLU A 21 15.14 -11.85 3.53
CA GLU A 21 14.58 -13.20 3.70
C GLU A 21 14.88 -13.77 5.11
N GLY A 22 16.13 -13.66 5.58
CA GLY A 22 16.48 -14.10 6.93
C GLY A 22 15.87 -13.25 8.06
N GLY A 23 15.50 -12.01 7.77
CA GLY A 23 14.86 -11.11 8.72
C GLY A 23 13.38 -11.44 8.94
N LEU A 24 12.67 -11.80 7.87
CA LEU A 24 11.25 -12.16 7.93
C LEU A 24 11.05 -13.51 8.62
N ASP A 25 11.88 -14.51 8.32
CA ASP A 25 11.83 -15.81 8.99
C ASP A 25 12.04 -15.71 10.51
N THR A 26 12.94 -14.83 10.93
CA THR A 26 13.17 -14.54 12.36
C THR A 26 11.95 -13.86 12.98
N SER A 27 11.34 -12.92 12.25
CA SER A 27 10.13 -12.23 12.69
C SER A 27 8.96 -13.21 12.89
N ILE A 28 8.77 -14.14 11.95
CA ILE A 28 7.73 -15.17 12.03
C ILE A 28 7.95 -16.08 13.24
N LYS A 29 9.19 -16.53 13.50
CA LYS A 29 9.51 -17.34 14.69
C LYS A 29 9.20 -16.63 16.00
N ASN A 30 9.52 -15.34 16.11
CA ASN A 30 9.18 -14.55 17.29
C ASN A 30 7.66 -14.44 17.48
N ILE A 31 6.92 -14.25 16.40
CA ILE A 31 5.44 -14.24 16.43
C ILE A 31 4.90 -15.60 16.88
N ASP A 32 5.45 -16.72 16.40
CA ASP A 32 5.06 -18.07 16.85
C ASP A 32 5.29 -18.24 18.37
N GLU A 33 6.38 -17.70 18.91
CA GLU A 33 6.62 -17.69 20.36
C GLU A 33 5.59 -16.84 21.13
N PHE A 34 5.14 -15.71 20.57
CA PHE A 34 4.03 -14.92 21.12
C PHE A 34 2.71 -15.70 21.10
N ILE A 35 2.38 -16.35 19.98
CA ILE A 35 1.19 -17.19 19.85
C ILE A 35 1.22 -18.33 20.88
N GLY A 36 2.41 -18.92 21.12
CA GLY A 36 2.64 -19.92 22.15
C GLY A 36 2.60 -19.40 23.59
N GLY A 37 2.45 -18.09 23.81
CA GLY A 37 2.39 -17.46 25.13
C GLY A 37 3.74 -17.22 25.79
N ASN A 38 4.85 -17.37 25.07
CA ASN A 38 6.21 -17.19 25.59
C ASN A 38 6.70 -15.73 25.50
N LYS A 39 6.02 -14.90 24.72
CA LYS A 39 6.29 -13.46 24.54
C LYS A 39 5.02 -12.65 24.75
N SER A 40 5.19 -11.38 25.08
CA SER A 40 4.09 -10.40 25.08
C SER A 40 3.90 -9.80 23.68
N PHE A 41 2.78 -9.12 23.47
CA PHE A 41 2.52 -8.42 22.20
C PHE A 41 3.57 -7.33 21.92
N ASP A 42 4.00 -6.61 22.96
CA ASP A 42 4.98 -5.53 22.83
C ASP A 42 6.35 -6.08 22.39
N ASP A 43 6.71 -7.30 22.81
CA ASP A 43 7.97 -7.95 22.41
C ASP A 43 8.03 -8.31 20.92
N VAL A 44 6.87 -8.44 20.26
CA VAL A 44 6.74 -8.87 18.85
C VAL A 44 6.15 -7.80 17.94
N LEU A 45 5.93 -6.58 18.46
CA LEU A 45 5.28 -5.52 17.70
C LEU A 45 6.06 -5.17 16.42
N ASP A 46 7.39 -5.05 16.50
CA ASP A 46 8.24 -4.78 15.34
C ASP A 46 8.22 -5.93 14.33
N ASP A 47 8.12 -7.16 14.80
CA ASP A 47 8.09 -8.35 13.95
C ASP A 47 6.75 -8.43 13.20
N TYR A 48 5.65 -8.17 13.89
CA TYR A 48 4.35 -8.01 13.23
C TYR A 48 4.36 -6.86 12.22
N ALA A 49 5.00 -5.73 12.53
CA ALA A 49 5.09 -4.59 11.61
C ALA A 49 5.84 -4.94 10.32
N LYS A 50 6.94 -5.71 10.41
CA LYS A 50 7.68 -6.22 9.24
C LYS A 50 6.85 -7.18 8.41
N VAL A 51 6.20 -8.16 9.05
CA VAL A 51 5.36 -9.15 8.36
C VAL A 51 4.16 -8.47 7.69
N TYR A 52 3.52 -7.54 8.39
CA TYR A 52 2.44 -6.74 7.85
C TYR A 52 2.89 -5.92 6.63
N ALA A 53 4.01 -5.19 6.75
CA ALA A 53 4.56 -4.39 5.67
C ALA A 53 4.94 -5.24 4.43
N ASP A 54 5.50 -6.43 4.62
CA ASP A 54 5.76 -7.39 3.55
C ASP A 54 4.47 -7.70 2.76
N LYS A 55 3.36 -8.00 3.47
CA LYS A 55 2.07 -8.26 2.81
C LYS A 55 1.52 -7.05 2.08
N ILE A 56 1.60 -5.86 2.65
CA ILE A 56 1.15 -4.64 1.98
C ILE A 56 1.99 -4.36 0.73
N ASN A 57 3.31 -4.43 0.84
CA ASN A 57 4.23 -4.10 -0.24
C ASN A 57 4.23 -5.16 -1.37
N SER A 58 3.76 -6.38 -1.09
CA SER A 58 3.53 -7.41 -2.12
C SER A 58 2.44 -7.03 -3.14
N ASN A 59 1.53 -6.11 -2.75
CA ASN A 59 0.34 -5.73 -3.52
C ASN A 59 -0.57 -6.90 -3.93
N GLN A 60 -0.47 -8.03 -3.23
CA GLN A 60 -1.34 -9.19 -3.43
C GLN A 60 -2.54 -9.16 -2.48
N ALA A 61 -3.51 -10.06 -2.72
CA ALA A 61 -4.59 -10.30 -1.80
C ALA A 61 -4.03 -10.77 -0.44
N TRP A 62 -4.48 -10.13 0.64
CA TRP A 62 -4.06 -10.45 1.98
C TRP A 62 -5.22 -10.20 2.95
N SER A 63 -5.19 -10.88 4.08
CA SER A 63 -6.09 -10.66 5.19
C SER A 63 -5.32 -10.89 6.50
N TRP A 64 -5.79 -10.26 7.58
CA TRP A 64 -5.23 -10.53 8.90
C TRP A 64 -5.37 -12.01 9.26
N ASP A 65 -6.50 -12.60 8.95
CA ASP A 65 -6.86 -13.93 9.44
C ASP A 65 -6.17 -15.05 8.64
N ASP A 66 -5.87 -14.83 7.35
CA ASP A 66 -5.32 -15.87 6.47
C ASP A 66 -3.81 -15.75 6.22
N THR A 67 -3.27 -14.53 6.22
CA THR A 67 -1.89 -14.28 5.71
C THR A 67 -0.92 -13.77 6.76
N ILE A 68 -1.41 -13.36 7.93
CA ILE A 68 -0.58 -12.90 9.06
C ILE A 68 -0.64 -13.97 10.16
N PRO A 69 0.49 -14.51 10.63
CA PRO A 69 0.49 -15.54 11.67
C PRO A 69 -0.24 -15.08 12.95
N GLY A 70 -1.26 -15.84 13.36
CA GLY A 70 -2.10 -15.54 14.52
C GLY A 70 -2.94 -14.28 14.38
N GLY A 71 -3.07 -13.72 13.17
CA GLY A 71 -3.77 -12.46 12.93
C GLY A 71 -5.27 -12.52 13.21
N GLU A 72 -5.89 -13.70 13.12
CA GLU A 72 -7.27 -13.98 13.52
C GLU A 72 -7.51 -13.73 15.02
N ASN A 73 -6.47 -13.88 15.84
CA ASN A 73 -6.52 -13.65 17.29
C ASN A 73 -6.16 -12.21 17.68
N LEU A 74 -5.66 -11.40 16.73
CA LEU A 74 -5.34 -9.99 16.97
C LEU A 74 -6.60 -9.14 17.06
N THR A 75 -6.70 -8.35 18.13
CA THR A 75 -7.76 -7.35 18.28
C THR A 75 -7.63 -6.23 17.25
N LYS A 76 -8.74 -5.52 16.97
CA LYS A 76 -8.71 -4.31 16.12
C LYS A 76 -7.70 -3.26 16.60
N LYS A 77 -7.52 -3.13 17.92
CA LYS A 77 -6.53 -2.21 18.51
C LYS A 77 -5.11 -2.64 18.17
N GLN A 78 -4.77 -3.92 18.34
CA GLN A 78 -3.44 -4.44 17.99
C GLN A 78 -3.16 -4.28 16.49
N ARG A 79 -4.11 -4.63 15.62
CA ARG A 79 -3.98 -4.42 14.17
C ARG A 79 -3.69 -2.95 13.82
N SER A 80 -4.34 -2.01 14.51
CA SER A 80 -4.07 -0.58 14.35
C SER A 80 -2.66 -0.17 14.83
N ILE A 81 -2.20 -0.73 15.96
CA ILE A 81 -0.85 -0.46 16.49
C ILE A 81 0.22 -1.02 15.55
N ILE A 82 0.05 -2.23 15.03
CA ILE A 82 0.96 -2.83 14.04
C ILE A 82 1.07 -1.97 12.79
N LYS A 83 -0.08 -1.52 12.26
CA LYS A 83 -0.10 -0.62 11.10
C LYS A 83 0.68 0.67 11.40
N GLN A 84 0.43 1.30 12.54
CA GLN A 84 1.12 2.53 12.92
C GLN A 84 2.63 2.29 13.08
N GLN A 85 3.03 1.19 13.72
CA GLN A 85 4.44 0.82 13.86
C GLN A 85 5.12 0.65 12.50
N ALA A 86 4.45 0.03 11.53
CA ALA A 86 5.00 -0.14 10.18
C ALA A 86 5.19 1.21 9.46
N ILE A 87 4.31 2.18 9.69
CA ILE A 87 4.43 3.54 9.17
C ILE A 87 5.58 4.28 9.87
N ASP A 88 5.61 4.26 11.21
CA ASP A 88 6.62 4.97 12.01
C ASP A 88 8.03 4.44 11.76
N ALA A 89 8.16 3.13 11.50
CA ALA A 89 9.40 2.48 11.10
C ALA A 89 9.78 2.71 9.62
N GLY A 90 8.94 3.39 8.84
CA GLY A 90 9.17 3.66 7.41
C GLY A 90 9.09 2.41 6.52
N LEU A 91 8.43 1.35 6.98
CA LEU A 91 8.24 0.10 6.23
C LEU A 91 7.09 0.20 5.24
N ILE A 92 6.14 1.09 5.50
CA ILE A 92 4.99 1.41 4.64
C ILE A 92 4.93 2.92 4.47
N THR A 93 4.67 3.38 3.25
CA THR A 93 4.46 4.81 2.96
C THR A 93 3.20 5.32 3.67
N ASP A 94 3.35 6.40 4.44
CA ASP A 94 2.20 7.10 5.02
C ASP A 94 1.43 7.87 3.95
N ILE A 95 0.12 7.63 3.88
CA ILE A 95 -0.77 8.37 2.97
C ILE A 95 -1.59 9.34 3.80
N LYS A 96 -1.31 10.63 3.61
CA LYS A 96 -2.05 11.69 4.28
C LYS A 96 -3.51 11.69 3.79
N VAL A 97 -4.44 11.59 4.73
CA VAL A 97 -5.88 11.76 4.46
C VAL A 97 -6.34 13.10 5.03
N THR A 98 -6.74 14.03 4.16
CA THR A 98 -7.21 15.35 4.56
C THR A 98 -8.71 15.30 4.81
N LYS A 99 -9.12 15.58 6.06
CA LYS A 99 -10.53 15.61 6.44
C LYS A 99 -11.25 16.78 5.76
N VAL A 100 -12.43 16.49 5.23
CA VAL A 100 -13.30 17.49 4.59
C VAL A 100 -14.64 17.50 5.31
N GLU A 101 -15.23 18.68 5.46
CA GLU A 101 -16.54 18.84 6.08
C GLU A 101 -17.60 18.03 5.31
N GLY A 102 -18.50 17.36 6.04
CA GLY A 102 -19.51 16.48 5.45
C GLY A 102 -19.00 15.10 5.01
N MET A 103 -17.68 14.85 5.03
CA MET A 103 -17.10 13.55 4.70
C MET A 103 -16.75 12.75 5.96
N ARG A 104 -17.05 11.44 5.93
CA ARG A 104 -16.77 10.53 7.07
C ARG A 104 -15.28 10.41 7.37
N TYR A 105 -14.44 10.36 6.32
CA TYR A 105 -13.00 10.15 6.44
C TYR A 105 -12.21 11.36 5.93
N GLY A 106 -12.26 11.63 4.63
CA GLY A 106 -11.42 12.63 3.95
C GLY A 106 -10.80 12.08 2.67
N PHE A 107 -10.05 12.92 1.94
CA PHE A 107 -9.43 12.54 0.67
C PHE A 107 -7.96 12.16 0.87
N ALA A 108 -7.54 11.06 0.24
CA ALA A 108 -6.19 10.54 0.32
C ALA A 108 -5.28 11.21 -0.70
N ASP A 109 -4.11 11.66 -0.26
CA ASP A 109 -3.11 12.31 -1.12
C ASP A 109 -2.01 11.31 -1.53
N PHE A 110 -2.37 10.40 -2.44
CA PHE A 110 -1.44 9.43 -3.01
C PHE A 110 -0.36 10.10 -3.89
N GLU A 111 -0.68 11.26 -4.48
CA GLU A 111 0.20 11.99 -5.39
C GLU A 111 1.39 12.59 -4.64
N SER A 112 1.15 13.31 -3.54
CA SER A 112 2.23 13.86 -2.71
C SER A 112 3.07 12.78 -2.02
N ALA A 113 2.49 11.60 -1.79
CA ALA A 113 3.22 10.43 -1.29
C ALA A 113 4.11 9.75 -2.35
N GLY A 114 4.01 10.16 -3.61
CA GLY A 114 4.84 9.65 -4.71
C GLY A 114 4.51 8.21 -5.12
N VAL A 115 3.30 7.72 -4.82
CA VAL A 115 2.89 6.34 -5.12
C VAL A 115 1.99 6.23 -6.36
N VAL A 116 1.62 7.34 -6.98
CA VAL A 116 0.83 7.34 -8.22
C VAL A 116 1.72 6.94 -9.39
N LYS A 117 1.36 5.85 -10.07
CA LYS A 117 2.05 5.36 -11.27
C LYS A 117 1.59 6.10 -12.52
N GLU A 118 0.28 6.24 -12.68
CA GLU A 118 -0.36 6.88 -13.83
C GLU A 118 -1.56 7.72 -13.36
N THR A 119 -1.86 8.78 -14.09
CA THR A 119 -3.08 9.57 -13.90
C THR A 119 -3.81 9.68 -15.21
N GLN A 120 -5.09 9.29 -15.22
CA GLN A 120 -5.95 9.34 -16.40
C GLN A 120 -7.29 10.00 -16.06
N TYR A 121 -8.03 10.41 -17.09
CA TYR A 121 -9.34 11.04 -16.94
C TYR A 121 -10.41 10.19 -17.62
N LEU A 122 -11.34 9.66 -16.82
CA LEU A 122 -12.51 8.95 -17.33
C LEU A 122 -13.45 9.91 -18.05
N PRO A 123 -13.93 9.55 -19.26
CA PRO A 123 -14.95 10.32 -19.93
C PRO A 123 -16.27 10.27 -19.16
N GLU A 124 -17.03 11.36 -19.22
CA GLU A 124 -18.23 11.56 -18.38
C GLU A 124 -19.29 10.47 -18.54
N ASN A 125 -19.45 9.94 -19.76
CA ASN A 125 -20.36 8.84 -20.06
C ASN A 125 -19.99 7.53 -19.32
N MET A 126 -18.78 7.42 -18.77
CA MET A 126 -18.32 6.26 -18.01
C MET A 126 -18.40 6.44 -16.49
N TRP A 127 -18.64 7.66 -15.98
CA TRP A 127 -18.56 7.95 -14.54
C TRP A 127 -19.46 7.07 -13.67
N LYS A 128 -20.62 6.68 -14.20
CA LYS A 128 -21.61 5.84 -13.50
C LYS A 128 -21.57 4.36 -13.90
N MET A 129 -20.63 3.95 -14.73
CA MET A 129 -20.40 2.53 -15.05
C MET A 129 -19.80 1.76 -13.87
N SER A 130 -19.75 0.42 -13.97
CA SER A 130 -19.11 -0.43 -12.98
C SER A 130 -17.59 -0.20 -12.89
N ASP A 131 -16.96 -0.56 -11.76
CA ASP A 131 -15.50 -0.48 -11.63
C ASP A 131 -14.81 -1.34 -12.70
N ALA A 132 -15.36 -2.50 -13.05
CA ALA A 132 -14.81 -3.38 -14.08
C ALA A 132 -14.77 -2.71 -15.46
N GLU A 133 -15.84 -2.00 -15.86
CA GLU A 133 -15.90 -1.28 -17.14
C GLU A 133 -14.95 -0.08 -17.15
N GLN A 134 -14.92 0.69 -16.05
CA GLN A 134 -14.02 1.83 -15.90
C GLN A 134 -12.55 1.40 -15.95
N PHE A 135 -12.19 0.35 -15.20
CA PHE A 135 -10.81 -0.12 -15.09
C PHE A 135 -10.33 -0.72 -16.41
N LYS A 136 -11.18 -1.48 -17.10
CA LYS A 136 -10.86 -2.00 -18.43
C LYS A 136 -10.52 -0.86 -19.40
N TRP A 137 -11.34 0.19 -19.46
CA TRP A 137 -11.07 1.33 -20.35
C TRP A 137 -9.76 2.05 -19.98
N LEU A 138 -9.52 2.25 -18.68
CA LEU A 138 -8.31 2.91 -18.18
C LEU A 138 -7.04 2.09 -18.49
N ASP A 139 -7.09 0.78 -18.29
CA ASP A 139 -6.02 -0.15 -18.61
C ASP A 139 -5.68 -0.10 -20.12
N GLU A 140 -6.69 -0.06 -20.99
CA GLU A 140 -6.49 0.12 -22.44
C GLU A 140 -5.73 1.41 -22.78
N GLN A 141 -5.87 2.48 -21.98
CA GLN A 141 -5.16 3.75 -22.23
C GLN A 141 -3.67 3.68 -21.91
N ILE A 142 -3.24 2.74 -21.05
CA ILE A 142 -1.86 2.62 -20.59
C ILE A 142 -1.17 1.35 -21.12
N GLY A 143 -1.82 0.64 -22.05
CA GLY A 143 -1.26 -0.56 -22.68
C GLY A 143 -1.56 -1.88 -21.96
N GLY A 144 -2.53 -1.88 -21.03
CA GLY A 144 -3.03 -3.07 -20.34
C GLY A 144 -3.01 -2.95 -18.82
N THR A 145 -3.55 -3.96 -18.15
CA THR A 145 -3.58 -4.07 -16.69
C THR A 145 -2.16 -4.14 -16.12
N VAL A 146 -1.93 -3.46 -15.01
CA VAL A 146 -0.66 -3.47 -14.30
C VAL A 146 -0.79 -4.27 -13.00
N ASP A 147 -0.11 -5.41 -12.92
CA ASP A 147 -0.13 -6.28 -11.75
C ASP A 147 0.27 -5.55 -10.47
N GLY A 148 -0.53 -5.73 -9.41
CA GLY A 148 -0.31 -5.10 -8.11
C GLY A 148 -0.77 -3.64 -8.01
N TYR A 149 -1.45 -3.11 -9.02
CA TYR A 149 -2.03 -1.76 -8.98
C TYR A 149 -3.55 -1.81 -9.10
N THR A 150 -4.19 -0.75 -8.62
CA THR A 150 -5.63 -0.52 -8.74
C THR A 150 -5.90 0.95 -9.04
N TRP A 151 -7.02 1.21 -9.72
CA TRP A 151 -7.45 2.57 -10.04
C TRP A 151 -8.20 3.17 -8.86
N HIS A 152 -7.65 4.23 -8.30
CA HIS A 152 -8.25 5.05 -7.26
C HIS A 152 -9.15 6.13 -7.88
N HIS A 153 -10.43 6.14 -7.50
CA HIS A 153 -11.35 7.23 -7.82
C HIS A 153 -11.09 8.44 -6.93
N THR A 154 -10.45 9.47 -7.45
CA THR A 154 -10.16 10.70 -6.69
C THR A 154 -11.43 11.52 -6.42
N GLU A 155 -11.31 12.56 -5.60
CA GLU A 155 -12.35 13.57 -5.37
C GLU A 155 -12.64 14.44 -6.60
N ILE A 156 -11.69 14.53 -7.53
CA ILE A 156 -11.79 15.35 -8.74
C ILE A 156 -12.56 14.56 -9.82
N PRO A 157 -13.68 15.11 -10.36
CA PRO A 157 -14.48 14.40 -11.36
C PRO A 157 -13.67 13.88 -12.54
N GLY A 158 -13.83 12.59 -12.81
CA GLY A 158 -13.12 11.87 -13.86
C GLY A 158 -11.65 11.57 -13.59
N LYS A 159 -10.96 12.25 -12.67
CA LYS A 159 -9.54 11.99 -12.39
C LYS A 159 -9.40 10.65 -11.66
N MET A 160 -8.64 9.76 -12.29
CA MET A 160 -8.30 8.42 -11.83
C MET A 160 -6.80 8.32 -11.64
N GLN A 161 -6.37 7.70 -10.54
CA GLN A 161 -4.95 7.49 -10.25
C GLN A 161 -4.67 6.00 -10.10
N LEU A 162 -3.70 5.49 -10.85
CA LEU A 162 -3.23 4.12 -10.71
C LEU A 162 -2.24 4.05 -9.55
N VAL A 163 -2.59 3.33 -8.49
CA VAL A 163 -1.82 3.26 -7.23
C VAL A 163 -1.60 1.81 -6.79
N PRO A 164 -0.55 1.51 -6.00
CA PRO A 164 -0.33 0.16 -5.47
C PRO A 164 -1.53 -0.32 -4.65
N THR A 165 -2.01 -1.53 -4.96
CA THR A 165 -3.22 -2.11 -4.37
C THR A 165 -3.10 -2.26 -2.85
N GLY A 166 -1.92 -2.64 -2.35
CA GLY A 166 -1.70 -2.82 -0.92
C GLY A 166 -1.93 -1.53 -0.12
N ILE A 167 -1.28 -0.45 -0.56
CA ILE A 167 -1.38 0.87 0.08
C ILE A 167 -2.80 1.44 -0.04
N HIS A 168 -3.44 1.28 -1.21
CA HIS A 168 -4.84 1.70 -1.39
C HIS A 168 -5.78 0.99 -0.41
N ASN A 169 -5.65 -0.33 -0.27
CA ASN A 169 -6.55 -1.13 0.57
C ASN A 169 -6.45 -0.83 2.07
N ILE A 170 -5.29 -0.37 2.55
CA ILE A 170 -5.11 0.00 3.96
C ILE A 170 -5.44 1.46 4.27
N THR A 171 -5.59 2.28 3.24
CA THR A 171 -5.85 3.72 3.38
C THR A 171 -7.35 3.92 3.40
N THR A 172 -7.95 4.16 4.57
CA THR A 172 -9.39 4.45 4.66
C THR A 172 -9.64 5.89 4.21
N HIS A 173 -10.38 6.07 3.10
CA HIS A 173 -10.61 7.38 2.50
C HIS A 173 -11.99 7.48 1.82
N ASN A 174 -12.36 8.72 1.50
CA ASN A 174 -13.42 9.07 0.57
C ASN A 174 -12.82 9.33 -0.83
N GLY A 175 -13.65 9.24 -1.85
CA GLY A 175 -13.24 9.41 -3.25
C GLY A 175 -14.47 9.46 -4.16
N GLY A 176 -14.28 9.33 -5.47
CA GLY A 176 -15.35 9.48 -6.47
C GLY A 176 -16.54 8.53 -6.27
N ARG A 177 -16.31 7.36 -5.66
CA ARG A 177 -17.35 6.36 -5.32
C ARG A 177 -18.07 6.60 -3.98
N THR A 178 -17.74 7.67 -3.25
CA THR A 178 -18.47 8.06 -2.03
C THR A 178 -19.85 8.58 -2.41
N ALA A 179 -20.87 8.31 -1.58
CA ALA A 179 -22.23 8.78 -1.80
C ALA A 179 -22.26 10.30 -2.07
N GLY A 180 -22.96 10.73 -3.12
CA GLY A 180 -23.03 12.11 -3.58
C GLY A 180 -21.86 12.59 -4.44
N MET A 181 -20.82 11.76 -4.68
CA MET A 181 -19.69 12.13 -5.53
C MET A 181 -19.91 11.74 -7.00
N TRP A 182 -19.00 12.18 -7.87
CA TRP A 182 -19.15 12.10 -9.33
C TRP A 182 -19.32 10.66 -9.86
N ALA A 183 -18.72 9.65 -9.22
CA ALA A 183 -18.87 8.23 -9.58
C ALA A 183 -19.85 7.46 -8.68
N ASP A 184 -20.64 8.13 -7.85
CA ASP A 184 -21.65 7.48 -7.00
C ASP A 184 -22.70 6.77 -7.87
N ALA A 185 -22.64 5.45 -7.90
CA ALA A 185 -23.52 4.58 -8.67
C ALA A 185 -23.70 3.26 -7.91
N PRO A 186 -24.82 2.54 -8.12
CA PRO A 186 -24.99 1.19 -7.61
C PRO A 186 -23.81 0.29 -8.03
N ARG A 187 -23.31 -0.51 -7.09
CA ARG A 187 -22.22 -1.47 -7.31
C ARG A 187 -22.78 -2.88 -7.44
#